data_AF-A0A9P5N1L4-F1
#
_entry.id   AF-A0A9P5N1L4-F1
#
_cell.length_a   1.000
_cell.length_b   1.000
_cell.length_c   1.000
_cell.angle_alpha   90.00
_cell.angle_beta   90.00
_cell.angle_gamma   90.00
#
_symmetry.space_group_name_H-M   'P 1'
#
loop_
_entity.id
_entity.type
_entity.pdbx_description
1 polymer ?
#
loop_
_entity_poly.entity_id
_entity_poly.type
_entity_poly.pdbx_seq_one_letter_code
_entity_poly.pdbx_strand_id
1 'polypeptide(L)'
;MVTTFEVPKSPSPQLKTVLDYLDHVKVLDLAEIEKLFTDDFVQSTSPHTLNVPPRTKQEDLAFLRGLSEQLEGRHLQMTVYDIVEAPGKAWVHLLLHVEFPDGRTFDIECIYQITLVGHLESHKIKAINDFVDTAAFAAMCG
;
A
#
# COMPACT_ATOMS: atom_id res chain seq x y z
N MET A 1 1.07 -4.51 -24.31
CA MET A 1 2.15 -4.39 -23.32
C MET A 1 1.62 -3.47 -22.24
N VAL A 2 1.55 -3.92 -21.00
CA VAL A 2 1.25 -3.02 -19.88
C VAL A 2 2.55 -2.30 -19.55
N THR A 3 2.53 -0.97 -19.63
CA THR A 3 3.69 -0.15 -19.26
C THR A 3 3.77 -0.09 -17.74
N THR A 4 4.94 -0.38 -17.19
CA THR A 4 5.24 -0.17 -15.77
C THR A 4 5.63 1.29 -15.54
N PHE A 5 5.30 1.82 -14.37
CA PHE A 5 5.71 3.17 -13.98
C PHE A 5 7.24 3.30 -13.95
N GLU A 6 7.77 4.33 -14.61
CA GLU A 6 9.18 4.69 -14.55
C GLU A 6 9.38 5.80 -13.52
N VAL A 7 10.18 5.51 -12.49
CA VAL A 7 10.51 6.50 -11.46
C VAL A 7 11.28 7.67 -12.09
N PRO A 8 10.80 8.92 -11.94
CA PRO A 8 11.53 10.10 -12.42
C PRO A 8 12.92 10.19 -11.78
N LYS A 9 13.92 10.69 -12.51
CA LYS A 9 15.30 10.86 -12.00
C LYS A 9 15.40 11.75 -10.76
N SER A 10 14.42 12.63 -10.54
CA SER A 10 14.37 13.55 -9.41
C SER A 10 12.92 13.61 -8.92
N PRO A 11 12.48 12.61 -8.12
CA PRO A 11 11.12 12.57 -7.63
C PRO A 11 10.87 13.75 -6.67
N SER A 12 9.62 14.22 -6.62
CA SER A 12 9.20 15.19 -5.61
C SER A 12 9.36 14.58 -4.20
N PRO A 13 9.47 15.39 -3.13
CA PRO A 13 9.48 14.86 -1.76
C PRO A 13 8.22 14.03 -1.42
N GLN A 14 7.08 14.39 -2.01
CA GLN A 14 5.83 13.65 -1.88
C GLN A 14 5.93 12.28 -2.56
N LEU A 15 6.36 12.23 -3.82
CA LEU A 15 6.56 10.99 -4.56
C LEU A 15 7.54 10.08 -3.86
N LYS A 16 8.63 10.64 -3.34
CA LYS A 16 9.61 9.89 -2.59
C LYS A 16 8.98 9.20 -1.37
N THR A 17 8.12 9.90 -0.62
CA THR A 17 7.40 9.31 0.51
C THR A 17 6.48 8.16 0.08
N VAL A 18 5.82 8.28 -1.07
CA VAL A 18 4.98 7.21 -1.63
C VAL A 18 5.83 6.01 -2.07
N LEU A 19 6.95 6.25 -2.75
CA LEU A 19 7.86 5.20 -3.21
C LEU A 19 8.51 4.48 -2.01
N ASP A 20 8.99 5.22 -1.01
CA ASP A 20 9.53 4.68 0.23
C ASP A 20 8.48 3.79 0.93
N TYR A 21 7.23 4.24 1.01
CA TYR A 21 6.13 3.42 1.54
C TYR A 21 5.96 2.11 0.77
N LEU A 22 5.88 2.15 -0.57
CA LEU A 22 5.71 0.94 -1.38
C LEU A 22 6.89 -0.02 -1.22
N ASP A 23 8.13 0.50 -1.18
CA ASP A 23 9.33 -0.32 -1.01
C ASP A 23 9.37 -0.98 0.37
N HIS A 24 8.98 -0.27 1.44
CA HIS A 24 8.92 -0.86 2.77
C HIS A 24 7.77 -1.88 2.91
N VAL A 25 6.63 -1.66 2.25
CA VAL A 25 5.53 -2.66 2.24
C VAL A 25 5.95 -3.94 1.52
N LYS A 26 6.73 -3.88 0.42
CA LYS A 26 7.21 -5.09 -0.28
C LYS A 26 7.95 -6.04 0.64
N VAL A 27 8.75 -5.51 1.55
CA VAL A 27 9.56 -6.28 2.49
C VAL A 27 8.95 -6.35 3.90
N LEU A 28 7.76 -5.77 4.09
CA LEU A 28 7.06 -5.68 5.37
C LEU A 28 7.92 -5.09 6.50
N ASP A 29 8.69 -4.05 6.20
CA ASP A 29 9.49 -3.31 7.19
C ASP A 29 8.59 -2.37 8.01
N LEU A 30 7.92 -2.95 9.01
CA LEU A 30 6.92 -2.26 9.82
C LEU A 30 7.48 -1.04 10.56
N ALA A 31 8.77 -1.07 10.93
CA ALA A 31 9.41 0.02 11.65
C ALA A 31 9.58 1.26 10.76
N GLU A 32 9.93 1.07 9.49
CA GLU A 32 10.02 2.18 8.55
C GLU A 32 8.63 2.63 8.07
N ILE A 33 7.69 1.71 7.82
CA ILE A 33 6.29 2.04 7.50
C ILE A 33 5.67 2.93 8.59
N GLU A 34 5.87 2.58 9.87
CA GLU A 34 5.33 3.34 11.00
C GLU A 34 5.79 4.81 11.01
N LYS A 35 7.04 5.09 10.61
CA LYS A 35 7.60 6.44 10.58
C LYS A 35 6.96 7.31 9.50
N LEU A 36 6.51 6.69 8.41
CA LEU A 36 5.85 7.37 7.30
C LEU A 36 4.43 7.80 7.63
N PHE A 37 3.79 7.18 8.63
CA PHE A 37 2.40 7.49 9.01
C PHE A 37 2.31 8.65 10.00
N THR A 38 1.28 9.49 9.85
CA THR A 38 0.86 10.40 10.91
C THR A 38 0.27 9.63 12.10
N ASP A 39 0.18 10.28 13.26
CA ASP A 39 -0.38 9.64 14.45
C ASP A 39 -1.89 9.35 14.31
N ASP A 40 -2.58 10.16 13.51
CA ASP A 40 -4.00 10.04 13.17
C ASP A 40 -4.26 9.30 11.85
N PHE A 41 -3.31 8.47 11.40
CA PHE A 41 -3.44 7.72 10.15
C PHE A 41 -4.65 6.76 10.15
N VAL A 42 -5.31 6.67 8.98
CA VAL A 42 -6.40 5.73 8.72
C VAL A 42 -6.24 5.06 7.36
N GLN A 43 -6.39 3.74 7.33
CA GLN A 43 -6.56 2.94 6.12
C GLN A 43 -8.03 2.55 5.94
N SER A 44 -8.58 2.71 4.74
CA SER A 44 -9.95 2.30 4.41
C SER A 44 -10.02 1.52 3.11
N THR A 45 -10.80 0.44 3.08
CA THR A 45 -10.96 -0.39 1.88
C THR A 45 -12.27 -0.10 1.14
N SER A 46 -12.13 0.02 -0.18
CA SER A 46 -13.20 0.25 -1.15
C SER A 46 -13.24 -0.89 -2.17
N PRO A 47 -14.41 -1.18 -2.77
CA PRO A 47 -15.70 -0.52 -2.54
C PRO A 47 -16.32 -0.87 -1.17
N HIS A 48 -17.13 0.05 -0.62
CA HIS A 48 -17.78 -0.11 0.68
C HIS A 48 -18.67 -1.36 0.80
N THR A 49 -19.09 -1.94 -0.33
CA THR A 49 -19.86 -3.19 -0.37
C THR A 49 -19.09 -4.38 0.22
N LEU A 50 -17.76 -4.29 0.37
CA LEU A 50 -16.94 -5.30 1.05
C LEU A 50 -17.12 -5.29 2.58
N ASN A 51 -17.73 -4.25 3.16
CA ASN A 51 -17.98 -4.10 4.60
C ASN A 51 -16.72 -4.27 5.48
N VAL A 52 -15.54 -3.98 4.93
CA VAL A 52 -14.28 -3.96 5.69
C VAL A 52 -14.23 -2.65 6.49
N PRO A 53 -14.15 -2.70 7.82
CA PRO A 53 -14.04 -1.48 8.62
C PRO A 53 -12.70 -0.80 8.35
N PRO A 54 -12.65 0.56 8.39
CA PRO A 54 -11.38 1.26 8.37
C PRO A 54 -10.48 0.85 9.54
N ARG A 55 -9.17 0.82 9.31
CA ARG A 55 -8.15 0.53 10.31
C ARG A 55 -7.40 1.80 10.69
N THR A 56 -7.19 1.99 11.97
CA THR A 56 -6.23 2.96 12.52
C THR A 56 -4.80 2.53 12.21
N LYS A 57 -3.83 3.42 12.43
CA LYS A 57 -2.39 3.12 12.36
C LYS A 57 -2.01 1.80 13.05
N GLN A 58 -2.45 1.61 14.28
CA GLN A 58 -2.08 0.42 15.06
C GLN A 58 -2.73 -0.85 14.53
N GLU A 59 -3.99 -0.77 14.10
CA GLU A 59 -4.70 -1.90 13.50
C GLU A 59 -4.11 -2.30 12.15
N ASP A 60 -3.69 -1.34 11.34
CA ASP A 60 -3.07 -1.61 10.04
C ASP A 60 -1.66 -2.21 10.18
N LEU A 61 -0.84 -1.68 11.09
CA LEU A 61 0.46 -2.28 11.42
C LEU A 61 0.32 -3.69 12.02
N ALA A 62 -0.72 -3.94 12.82
CA ALA A 62 -1.02 -5.27 13.32
C ALA A 62 -1.45 -6.23 12.20
N PHE A 63 -2.24 -5.76 11.24
CA PHE A 63 -2.61 -6.53 10.05
C PHE A 63 -1.38 -6.90 9.21
N LEU A 64 -0.51 -5.94 8.91
CA LEU A 64 0.74 -6.18 8.15
C LEU A 64 1.69 -7.12 8.90
N ARG A 65 1.73 -7.07 10.24
CA ARG A 65 2.48 -8.04 11.05
C ARG A 65 1.93 -9.46 10.90
N GLY A 66 0.63 -9.64 10.99
CA GLY A 66 -0.01 -10.94 10.78
C GLY A 66 0.27 -11.48 9.37
N LEU A 67 0.26 -10.62 8.36
CA LEU A 67 0.66 -10.99 7.00
C LEU A 67 2.14 -11.40 6.94
N SER A 68 3.04 -10.64 7.57
CA SER A 68 4.48 -10.96 7.62
C SER A 68 4.75 -12.32 8.26
N GLU A 69 4.05 -12.63 9.36
CA GLU A 69 4.13 -13.94 10.03
C GLU A 69 3.67 -15.08 9.12
N GLN A 70 2.57 -14.90 8.39
CA GLN A 70 2.06 -15.90 7.44
C GLN A 70 2.98 -16.11 6.23
N LEU A 71 3.77 -15.10 5.87
CA LEU A 71 4.70 -15.18 4.73
C LEU A 71 6.07 -15.76 5.11
N GLU A 72 6.33 -15.99 6.40
CA GLU A 72 7.59 -16.57 6.90
C GLU A 72 8.85 -15.88 6.33
N GLY A 73 8.80 -14.54 6.21
CA GLY A 73 9.90 -13.73 5.68
C GLY A 73 9.97 -13.63 4.16
N ARG A 74 8.99 -14.17 3.41
CA ARG A 74 8.85 -13.90 1.97
C ARG A 74 8.41 -12.46 1.73
N HIS A 75 8.87 -11.89 0.62
CA HIS A 75 8.50 -10.54 0.20
C HIS A 75 7.24 -10.55 -0.66
N LEU A 76 6.45 -9.49 -0.55
CA LEU A 76 5.39 -9.19 -1.49
C LEU A 76 6.01 -8.76 -2.82
N GLN A 77 5.42 -9.20 -3.92
CA GLN A 77 5.76 -8.70 -5.24
C GLN A 77 4.76 -7.60 -5.61
N MET A 78 5.27 -6.44 -6.03
CA MET A 78 4.43 -5.34 -6.48
C MET A 78 4.83 -4.91 -7.89
N THR A 79 3.85 -4.85 -8.77
CA THR A 79 3.99 -4.22 -10.09
C THR A 79 3.21 -2.92 -10.07
N VAL A 80 3.92 -1.78 -10.16
CA VAL A 80 3.29 -0.45 -10.23
C VAL A 80 3.05 -0.10 -11.69
N TYR A 81 1.78 0.11 -12.05
CA TYR A 81 1.37 0.46 -13.41
C TYR A 81 1.42 1.97 -13.63
N ASP A 82 0.94 2.75 -12.65
CA ASP A 82 0.94 4.22 -12.74
C ASP A 82 0.98 4.88 -11.36
N ILE A 83 1.53 6.10 -11.33
CA ILE A 83 1.46 7.00 -10.17
C ILE A 83 1.09 8.40 -10.64
N VAL A 84 -0.04 8.91 -10.16
CA VAL A 84 -0.48 10.30 -10.40
C VAL A 84 -0.33 11.12 -9.12
N GLU A 85 0.35 12.26 -9.21
CA GLU A 85 0.52 13.18 -8.09
C GLU A 85 -0.33 14.45 -8.24
N ALA A 86 -0.85 14.90 -7.10
CA ALA A 86 -1.38 16.25 -6.91
C ALA A 86 -0.90 16.79 -5.55
N PRO A 87 -0.99 18.10 -5.28
CA PRO A 87 -0.60 18.64 -3.98
C PRO A 87 -1.34 17.94 -2.81
N GLY A 88 -0.59 17.28 -1.93
CA GLY A 88 -1.10 16.55 -0.76
C GLY A 88 -1.77 15.20 -1.08
N LYS A 89 -1.68 14.71 -2.31
CA LYS A 89 -2.33 13.47 -2.75
C LYS A 89 -1.50 12.71 -3.78
N ALA A 90 -1.58 11.38 -3.73
CA ALA A 90 -1.09 10.52 -4.79
C ALA A 90 -2.09 9.40 -5.06
N TRP A 91 -2.16 8.96 -6.32
CA TRP A 91 -2.88 7.76 -6.72
C TRP A 91 -1.86 6.76 -7.25
N VAL A 92 -1.89 5.54 -6.76
CA VAL A 92 -1.00 4.45 -7.19
C VAL A 92 -1.86 3.33 -7.74
N HIS A 93 -1.70 2.98 -9.00
CA HIS A 93 -2.32 1.80 -9.60
C HIS A 93 -1.28 0.67 -9.62
N LEU A 94 -1.59 -0.45 -8.98
CA LEU A 94 -0.63 -1.53 -8.81
C LEU A 94 -1.30 -2.90 -8.74
N LEU A 95 -0.50 -3.93 -9.02
CA LEU A 95 -0.80 -5.34 -8.77
C LEU A 95 0.10 -5.82 -7.64
N LEU A 96 -0.50 -6.41 -6.60
CA LEU A 96 0.17 -7.18 -5.57
C LEU A 96 0.09 -8.66 -5.91
N HIS A 97 1.24 -9.32 -5.92
CA HIS A 97 1.35 -10.77 -5.96
C HIS A 97 1.95 -11.28 -4.66
N VAL A 98 1.31 -12.26 -4.05
CA VAL A 98 1.66 -12.84 -2.77
C VAL A 98 1.81 -14.35 -2.93
N GLU A 99 2.92 -14.90 -2.47
CA GLU A 99 3.18 -16.35 -2.46
C GLU A 99 3.41 -16.82 -1.03
N PHE A 100 2.52 -17.70 -0.54
CA PHE A 100 2.60 -18.28 0.78
C PHE A 100 3.55 -19.50 0.80
N PRO A 101 4.12 -19.85 1.97
CA PRO A 101 5.00 -21.02 2.09
C PRO A 101 4.36 -22.36 1.68
N ASP A 102 3.04 -22.47 1.78
CA ASP A 102 2.26 -23.65 1.38
C ASP A 102 1.98 -23.74 -0.12
N GLY A 103 2.50 -22.79 -0.91
CA GLY A 103 2.33 -22.72 -2.36
C GLY A 103 1.05 -22.03 -2.82
N ARG A 104 0.18 -21.57 -1.91
CA ARG A 104 -0.93 -20.70 -2.30
C ARG A 104 -0.39 -19.38 -2.82
N THR A 105 -0.98 -18.89 -3.91
CA THR A 105 -0.68 -17.58 -4.47
C THR A 105 -1.91 -16.72 -4.53
N PHE A 106 -1.73 -15.41 -4.39
CA PHE A 106 -2.80 -14.45 -4.48
C PHE A 106 -2.37 -13.22 -5.28
N ASP A 107 -3.21 -12.83 -6.24
CA ASP A 107 -3.05 -11.62 -7.03
C ASP A 107 -4.18 -10.65 -6.69
N ILE A 108 -3.85 -9.40 -6.36
CA ILE A 108 -4.83 -8.33 -6.17
C ILE A 108 -4.40 -7.08 -6.88
N GLU A 109 -5.21 -6.68 -7.85
CA GLU A 109 -5.10 -5.37 -8.47
C GLU A 109 -5.81 -4.35 -7.59
N CYS A 110 -5.14 -3.22 -7.33
CA CYS A 110 -5.67 -2.17 -6.50
C CYS A 110 -5.22 -0.78 -6.94
N ILE A 111 -6.05 0.21 -6.60
CA ILE A 111 -5.71 1.63 -6.69
C ILE A 111 -5.65 2.18 -5.28
N TYR A 112 -4.48 2.64 -4.85
CA TYR A 112 -4.32 3.38 -3.59
C TYR A 112 -4.53 4.87 -3.83
N GLN A 113 -5.43 5.47 -3.06
CA GLN A 113 -5.54 6.91 -2.95
C GLN A 113 -4.88 7.35 -1.64
N ILE A 114 -3.69 7.92 -1.76
CA ILE A 114 -2.85 8.28 -0.63
C ILE A 114 -3.02 9.77 -0.35
N THR A 115 -3.41 10.12 0.87
CA THR A 115 -3.43 11.50 1.35
C THR A 115 -2.17 11.76 2.16
N LEU A 116 -1.40 12.77 1.77
CA LEU A 116 -0.16 13.15 2.42
C LEU A 116 -0.31 14.51 3.10
N VAL A 117 0.33 14.66 4.25
CA VAL A 117 0.50 15.94 4.95
C VAL A 117 1.97 16.21 5.14
N GLY A 118 2.39 17.46 4.99
CA GLY A 118 3.80 17.80 5.04
C GLY A 118 4.05 19.26 4.71
N HIS A 119 5.28 19.70 4.98
CA HIS A 119 5.77 21.01 4.61
C HIS A 119 7.18 20.88 4.03
N LEU A 120 7.39 21.47 2.85
CA LEU A 120 8.64 21.46 2.08
C LEU A 120 9.15 20.05 1.75
N GLU A 121 9.98 19.49 2.63
CA GLU A 121 10.83 18.32 2.34
C GLU A 121 10.40 17.05 3.07
N SER A 122 9.46 17.15 4.01
CA SER A 122 8.99 15.99 4.79
C SER A 122 7.48 15.85 4.63
N HIS A 123 7.07 14.73 4.03
CA HIS A 123 5.68 14.32 3.97
C HIS A 123 5.47 13.08 4.85
N LYS A 124 4.27 12.96 5.38
CA LYS A 124 3.76 11.77 6.04
C LYS A 124 2.42 11.40 5.44
N ILE A 125 2.13 10.11 5.43
CA ILE A 125 0.86 9.58 4.96
C ILE A 125 -0.16 9.70 6.09
N LYS A 126 -1.25 10.41 5.80
CA LYS A 126 -2.39 10.59 6.72
C LYS A 126 -3.51 9.60 6.45
N ALA A 127 -3.71 9.21 5.19
CA ALA A 127 -4.71 8.22 4.88
C ALA A 127 -4.38 7.45 3.62
N ILE A 128 -4.81 6.19 3.56
CA ILE A 128 -4.83 5.38 2.35
C ILE A 128 -6.24 4.85 2.17
N ASN A 129 -6.84 5.14 1.03
CA ASN A 129 -8.05 4.45 0.59
C ASN A 129 -7.68 3.46 -0.52
N ASP A 130 -7.76 2.16 -0.25
CA ASP A 130 -7.46 1.11 -1.22
C ASP A 130 -8.73 0.66 -1.93
N PHE A 131 -8.82 0.94 -3.23
CA PHE A 131 -9.85 0.37 -4.09
C PHE A 131 -9.34 -0.94 -4.67
N VAL A 132 -9.94 -2.06 -4.26
CA VAL A 132 -9.48 -3.40 -4.64
C VAL A 132 -10.41 -4.08 -5.63
N ASP A 133 -9.86 -4.97 -6.46
CA ASP A 133 -10.67 -5.95 -7.18
C ASP A 133 -11.41 -6.85 -6.18
N THR A 134 -12.74 -6.74 -6.17
CA THR A 134 -13.61 -7.45 -5.23
C THR A 134 -13.65 -8.95 -5.45
N ALA A 135 -13.46 -9.42 -6.69
CA ALA A 135 -13.43 -10.84 -7.01
C ALA A 135 -12.15 -11.49 -6.47
N ALA A 136 -11.01 -10.82 -6.66
CA ALA A 136 -9.75 -11.22 -6.06
C ALA A 136 -9.85 -11.19 -4.53
N PHE A 137 -10.30 -10.08 -3.94
CA PHE A 137 -10.42 -9.95 -2.49
C PHE A 137 -11.28 -11.06 -1.85
N ALA A 138 -12.40 -11.42 -2.47
CA ALA A 138 -13.25 -12.51 -1.99
C ALA A 138 -12.54 -13.88 -1.99
N ALA A 139 -11.71 -14.15 -2.99
CA ALA A 139 -10.93 -15.39 -3.09
C ALA A 139 -9.81 -15.48 -2.03
N MET A 140 -9.31 -14.35 -1.54
CA MET A 140 -8.32 -14.31 -0.45
C MET A 140 -8.91 -14.68 0.91
N CYS A 141 -10.16 -14.28 1.16
CA CYS A 141 -10.82 -14.42 2.46
C CYS A 141 -11.56 -15.75 2.65
N GLY A 142 -11.71 -16.56 1.59
CA GLY A 142 -12.40 -17.85 1.60
C GLY A 142 -11.47 -19.04 1.77
#